data_AF-A0A8J8JEG5-F1
#
_entry.id   AF-A0A8J8JEG5-F1
#
_cell.length_a   1.000
_cell.length_b   1.000
_cell.length_c   1.000
_cell.angle_alpha   90.00
_cell.angle_beta   90.00
_cell.angle_gamma   90.00
#
_symmetry.space_group_name_H-M   'P 1'
#
loop_
_entity.id
_entity.type
_entity.pdbx_description
1 polymer ?
#
loop_
_entity_poly.entity_id
_entity_poly.type
_entity_poly.pdbx_seq_one_letter_code
_entity_poly.pdbx_strand_id
1 'polypeptide(L)' 'STKKLSELVYAARTAGALGAKITGAGGGGCMYALAPEKQSEVATAITIAGGTPMITEISREGLRIEEVIP' A
#
# COMPACT_ATOMS: atom_id res chain seq x y z
N SER A 1 -10.63 -12.35 -3.90
CA SER A 1 -9.39 -11.65 -4.32
C SER A 1 -9.25 -11.78 -5.83
N THR A 2 -8.70 -10.79 -6.53
CA THR A 2 -8.34 -10.92 -7.96
C THR A 2 -6.89 -11.38 -8.09
N LYS A 3 -6.54 -12.03 -9.21
CA LYS A 3 -5.15 -12.46 -9.48
C LYS A 3 -4.16 -11.30 -9.36
N LYS A 4 -4.47 -10.17 -10.01
CA LYS A 4 -3.65 -8.96 -10.01
C LYS A 4 -3.36 -8.46 -8.59
N LEU A 5 -4.38 -8.36 -7.73
CA LEU A 5 -4.19 -7.85 -6.38
C LEU A 5 -3.41 -8.83 -5.49
N SER A 6 -3.65 -10.13 -5.66
CA SER A 6 -2.85 -11.16 -4.99
C SER A 6 -1.36 -11.08 -5.39
N GLU A 7 -1.07 -10.83 -6.66
CA GLU A 7 0.32 -10.66 -7.14
C GLU A 7 1.03 -9.48 -6.48
N LEU A 8 0.35 -8.34 -6.29
CA LEU A 8 0.92 -7.20 -5.56
C LEU A 8 1.26 -7.57 -4.10
N VAL A 9 0.36 -8.31 -3.43
CA VAL A 9 0.59 -8.76 -2.05
C VAL A 9 1.80 -9.69 -1.95
N TYR A 10 1.95 -10.63 -2.88
CA TYR A 10 3.11 -11.53 -2.88
C TYR A 10 4.40 -10.79 -3.24
N ALA A 11 4.37 -9.90 -4.23
CA ALA A 11 5.53 -9.08 -4.61
C ALA A 11 6.04 -8.24 -3.43
N ALA A 12 5.14 -7.60 -2.68
CA ALA A 12 5.49 -6.83 -1.50
C ALA A 12 6.14 -7.70 -0.40
N ARG A 13 5.58 -8.89 -0.14
CA ARG A 13 6.12 -9.82 0.86
C ARG A 13 7.51 -10.34 0.46
N THR A 14 7.69 -10.70 -0.80
CA THR A 14 9.00 -11.15 -1.33
C THR A 14 10.06 -10.05 -1.27
N ALA A 15 9.66 -8.78 -1.43
CA ALA A 15 10.55 -7.63 -1.35
C ALA A 15 10.92 -7.20 0.08
N GLY A 16 10.40 -7.87 1.11
CA GLY A 16 10.79 -7.63 2.50
C GLY A 16 9.74 -6.93 3.36
N ALA A 17 8.49 -6.81 2.90
CA ALA A 17 7.41 -6.38 3.78
C ALA A 17 7.20 -7.40 4.93
N LEU A 18 7.05 -6.90 6.16
CA LEU A 18 6.66 -7.72 7.32
C LEU A 18 5.29 -8.39 7.10
N GLY A 19 4.40 -7.70 6.37
CA GLY A 19 3.11 -8.23 5.96
C GLY A 19 2.47 -7.36 4.89
N ALA A 20 1.58 -7.95 4.11
CA ALA A 20 0.76 -7.23 3.14
C ALA A 20 -0.61 -7.90 3.00
N LYS A 21 -1.66 -7.10 2.80
CA LYS A 21 -3.00 -7.62 2.49
C LYS A 21 -3.84 -6.65 1.67
N ILE A 22 -4.88 -7.21 1.07
CA ILE A 22 -5.94 -6.48 0.38
C ILE A 22 -6.73 -5.61 1.38
N THR A 23 -7.32 -4.50 0.93
CA THR A 23 -8.21 -3.65 1.75
C THR A 23 -9.58 -3.45 1.10
N GLY A 24 -10.60 -3.14 1.92
CA GLY A 24 -12.00 -3.03 1.50
C GLY A 24 -12.71 -4.38 1.35
N ALA A 25 -13.79 -4.39 0.56
CA ALA A 25 -14.63 -5.58 0.34
C ALA A 25 -13.95 -6.68 -0.51
N GLY A 26 -12.86 -6.35 -1.19
CA GLY A 26 -12.21 -7.22 -2.18
C GLY A 26 -12.70 -6.98 -3.61
N GLY A 27 -12.38 -7.89 -4.53
CA GLY A 27 -12.73 -7.77 -5.96
C GLY A 27 -11.80 -6.88 -6.78
N GLY A 28 -10.82 -6.22 -6.16
CA GLY A 28 -9.85 -5.34 -6.81
C GLY A 28 -9.41 -4.23 -5.87
N GLY A 29 -9.01 -3.08 -6.44
CA GLY A 29 -8.68 -1.88 -5.67
C GLY A 29 -7.29 -1.92 -5.05
N CYS A 30 -7.21 -1.57 -3.77
CA CYS A 30 -5.94 -1.30 -3.09
C CYS A 30 -5.49 -2.46 -2.18
N MET A 31 -4.19 -2.45 -1.86
CA MET A 31 -3.57 -3.25 -0.82
C MET A 31 -2.66 -2.35 0.02
N TYR A 32 -2.34 -2.77 1.24
CA TYR A 32 -1.32 -2.12 2.07
C TYR A 32 -0.24 -3.12 2.49
N ALA A 33 1.00 -2.66 2.49
CA ALA A 33 2.18 -3.41 2.93
C ALA A 33 2.86 -2.68 4.07
N LEU A 34 3.12 -3.38 5.15
CA LEU A 34 3.89 -2.90 6.28
C LEU A 34 5.36 -3.26 6.05
N ALA A 35 6.19 -2.28 5.75
CA ALA A 35 7.57 -2.48 5.31
C ALA A 35 8.53 -1.47 5.96
N PRO A 36 8.68 -1.44 7.30
CA PRO A 36 9.68 -0.60 7.94
C PRO A 36 11.08 -0.92 7.37
N GLU A 37 11.85 0.12 7.09
CA GLU A 37 13.21 0.06 6.50
C GLU A 37 13.29 -0.56 5.09
N LYS A 38 12.16 -0.95 4.51
CA LYS A 38 12.04 -1.63 3.21
C LYS A 38 11.04 -0.96 2.29
N GLN A 39 10.62 0.27 2.60
CA GLN A 39 9.56 0.97 1.87
C GLN A 39 9.91 1.15 0.39
N SER A 40 11.17 1.47 0.08
CA SER A 40 11.63 1.72 -1.29
C SER A 40 11.67 0.43 -2.14
N GLU A 41 12.21 -0.65 -1.57
CA GLU A 41 12.27 -1.96 -2.21
C GLU A 41 10.87 -2.52 -2.47
N VAL A 42 9.98 -2.40 -1.48
CA VAL A 42 8.58 -2.83 -1.59
C VAL A 42 7.82 -2.00 -2.61
N ALA A 43 7.98 -0.68 -2.61
CA ALA A 43 7.37 0.19 -3.63
C ALA A 43 7.83 -0.20 -5.04
N THR A 44 9.15 -0.40 -5.23
CA THR A 44 9.71 -0.84 -6.51
C THR A 44 9.10 -2.16 -6.97
N ALA A 45 8.98 -3.15 -6.08
CA ALA A 45 8.38 -4.44 -6.40
C ALA A 45 6.90 -4.32 -6.77
N ILE A 46 6.13 -3.46 -6.09
CA ILE A 46 4.72 -3.18 -6.43
C ILE A 46 4.62 -2.55 -7.82
N THR A 47 5.49 -1.59 -8.16
CA THR A 47 5.53 -0.97 -9.49
C THR A 47 5.84 -2.00 -10.58
N ILE A 48 6.85 -2.85 -10.37
CA ILE A 48 7.22 -3.93 -11.32
C ILE A 48 6.05 -4.91 -11.52
N ALA A 49 5.31 -5.21 -10.45
CA ALA A 49 4.13 -6.07 -10.50
C ALA A 49 2.88 -5.37 -11.10
N GLY A 50 3.00 -4.11 -11.55
CA GLY A 50 1.95 -3.35 -12.24
C GLY A 50 1.04 -2.53 -11.34
N GLY A 51 1.41 -2.32 -10.07
CA GLY A 51 0.71 -1.43 -9.14
C GLY A 51 1.25 0.00 -9.16
N THR A 52 0.57 0.89 -8.43
CA THR A 52 1.00 2.29 -8.24
C THR A 52 1.18 2.55 -6.74
N PRO A 53 2.40 2.39 -6.19
CA PRO A 53 2.62 2.49 -4.75
C PRO A 53 2.60 3.95 -4.28
N MET A 54 2.22 4.11 -3.01
CA MET A 54 2.38 5.36 -2.26
C MET A 54 3.01 5.00 -0.91
N ILE A 55 4.18 5.56 -0.62
CA ILE A 55 4.81 5.41 0.69
C ILE A 55 4.14 6.40 1.64
N THR A 56 3.62 5.91 2.76
CA THR A 56 2.87 6.72 3.72
C THR A 56 2.99 6.14 5.14
N GLU A 57 2.49 6.88 6.11
CA GLU A 57 2.49 6.55 7.53
C GLU A 57 1.07 6.41 8.07
N ILE A 58 0.92 5.71 9.21
CA ILE A 58 -0.37 5.60 9.89
C ILE A 58 -0.70 6.94 10.54
N SER A 59 -1.75 7.61 10.06
CA SER A 59 -2.25 8.84 10.69
C SER A 59 -2.77 8.58 12.11
N ARG A 60 -2.52 9.53 13.00
CA ARG A 60 -3.11 9.59 14.35
C ARG A 60 -4.21 10.65 14.47
N GLU A 61 -4.40 11.45 13.42
CA GLU A 61 -5.41 12.48 13.35
C GLU A 61 -6.59 12.00 12.49
N GLY A 62 -7.80 12.30 12.96
CA GLY A 62 -9.05 12.07 12.23
C GLY A 62 -9.45 13.30 11.41
N LEU A 63 -10.73 13.67 11.48
CA LEU A 63 -11.25 14.86 10.81
C LEU A 63 -10.61 16.14 11.38
N ARG A 64 -10.20 17.05 10.49
CA ARG A 64 -9.75 18.41 10.81
C ARG A 64 -10.54 19.43 9.97
N ILE A 65 -10.93 20.55 10.60
CA ILE A 65 -11.48 21.70 9.88
C ILE A 65 -10.30 22.60 9.51
N GLU A 66 -10.17 22.93 8.23
CA GLU A 66 -9.13 23.82 7.72
C GLU A 66 -9.78 25.10 7.18
N GLU A 67 -9.21 26.26 7.55
CA GLU A 67 -9.58 27.52 6.92
C GLU A 67 -8.88 27.61 5.57
N VAL A 68 -9.66 27.69 4.49
CA VAL A 68 -9.12 27.94 3.16
C VAL A 68 -8.87 29.43 3.04
N ILE A 69 -7.61 29.84 3.25
CA ILE A 69 -7.18 31.20 2.94
C ILE A 69 -6.99 31.26 1.41
N PRO A 70 -7.67 32.18 0.68
CA PRO A 70 -7.54 32.33 -0.76
C PRO A 70 -6.14 32.73 -1.23
#